data_AF-A0A7V8WMK6-F1
#
_entry.id   AF-A0A7V8WMK6-F1
#
_cell.length_a   1.000
_cell.length_b   1.000
_cell.length_c   1.000
_cell.angle_alpha   90.00
_cell.angle_beta   90.00
_cell.angle_gamma   90.00
#
_symmetry.space_group_name_H-M   'P 1'
#
loop_
_entity.id
_entity.type
_entity.pdbx_description
1 polymer ?
#
loop_
_entity_poly.entity_id
_entity_poly.type
_entity_poly.pdbx_seq_one_letter_code
_entity_poly.pdbx_strand_id
1 'polypeptide(L)' 'MPRGWLVVGSDIDEHAVVVARSNAPKAEAILQADASRLDWPDASFDAVVSNLPFGRQFKVSSE' A
#
# COMPACT_ATOMS: atom_id res chain seq x y z
N MET A 1 4.34 24.86 -10.57
CA MET A 1 4.19 24.14 -9.28
C MET A 1 3.24 22.99 -9.52
N PRO A 2 3.63 21.72 -9.31
CA PRO A 2 2.67 20.63 -9.37
C PRO A 2 1.62 20.87 -8.27
N ARG A 3 0.35 20.94 -8.65
CA ARG A 3 -0.80 21.23 -7.76
C ARG A 3 -1.41 19.92 -7.25
N GLY A 4 -0.64 19.09 -6.54
CA GLY A 4 -1.11 17.78 -6.07
C GLY A 4 -0.32 17.24 -4.89
N TRP A 5 -0.84 16.17 -4.29
CA TRP A 5 -0.16 15.41 -3.23
C TRP A 5 0.95 14.54 -3.82
N LEU A 6 2.04 14.39 -3.06
CA LEU A 6 3.02 13.34 -3.30
C LEU A 6 2.46 12.05 -2.68
N VAL A 7 2.38 10.99 -3.49
CA VAL A 7 1.70 9.75 -3.08
C VAL A 7 2.69 8.61 -3.09
N VAL A 8 2.74 7.88 -1.98
CA VAL A 8 3.35 6.56 -1.90
C VAL A 8 2.29 5.54 -1.46
N GLY A 9 2.46 4.29 -1.87
CA GLY A 9 1.57 3.20 -1.47
C GLY A 9 2.33 1.91 -1.26
N SER A 10 1.74 1.00 -0.50
CA SER A 10 2.27 -0.35 -0.34
C SER A 10 1.18 -1.38 -0.20
N ASP A 11 1.47 -2.60 -0.64
CA ASP A 11 0.67 -3.79 -0.38
C ASP A 11 1.60 -4.97 -0.08
N ILE A 12 1.12 -5.96 0.67
CA ILE A 12 1.90 -7.19 0.95
C ILE A 12 1.89 -8.12 -0.27
N ASP A 13 0.85 -8.05 -1.10
CA ASP A 13 0.71 -8.82 -2.34
C ASP A 13 1.45 -8.14 -3.50
N GLU A 14 2.48 -8.82 -4.01
CA GLU A 14 3.26 -8.37 -5.18
C GLU A 14 2.38 -8.13 -6.41
N HIS A 15 1.37 -8.97 -6.64
CA HIS A 15 0.49 -8.82 -7.79
C HIS A 15 -0.34 -7.54 -7.69
N ALA A 16 -0.84 -7.21 -6.49
CA ALA A 16 -1.54 -5.95 -6.23
C ALA A 16 -0.62 -4.74 -6.49
N VAL A 17 0.65 -4.81 -6.09
CA VAL A 17 1.65 -3.77 -6.36
C VAL A 17 1.85 -3.55 -7.86
N VAL A 18 2.00 -4.63 -8.64
CA VAL A 18 2.16 -4.55 -10.10
C VAL A 18 0.96 -3.84 -10.75
N VAL A 19 -0.26 -4.22 -10.37
CA VAL A 19 -1.49 -3.59 -10.88
C VAL A 19 -1.61 -2.14 -10.41
N ALA A 20 -1.27 -1.83 -9.16
CA ALA A 20 -1.36 -0.48 -8.63
C ALA A 20 -0.39 0.48 -9.35
N ARG A 21 0.80 0.01 -9.73
CA ARG A 21 1.77 0.80 -10.52
C ARG A 21 1.21 1.22 -11.88
N SER A 22 0.45 0.37 -12.55
CA SER A 22 -0.18 0.73 -13.84
C SER A 22 -1.36 1.69 -13.65
N ASN A 23 -2.12 1.55 -12.56
CA ASN A 23 -3.26 2.41 -12.24
C ASN A 23 -2.85 3.82 -11.79
N ALA A 24 -1.69 3.95 -11.13
CA ALA A 24 -1.21 5.20 -10.56
C ALA A 24 0.21 5.55 -11.06
N PRO A 25 0.39 5.86 -12.35
CA PRO A 25 1.72 6.11 -12.94
C PRO A 25 2.40 7.40 -12.46
N LYS A 26 1.69 8.21 -11.65
CA LYS A 26 2.21 9.46 -11.05
C LYS A 26 2.50 9.33 -9.55
N ALA A 27 2.28 8.16 -8.96
CA ALA A 27 2.71 7.91 -7.59
C ALA A 27 4.25 7.91 -7.56
N GLU A 28 4.82 8.47 -6.50
CA GLU A 28 6.27 8.52 -6.32
C GLU A 28 6.83 7.10 -6.11
N ALA A 29 6.11 6.28 -5.36
CA ALA A 29 6.46 4.89 -5.14
C ALA A 29 5.24 4.02 -4.85
N ILE A 30 5.23 2.82 -5.41
CA ILE A 30 4.34 1.74 -4.97
C ILE A 30 5.21 0.52 -4.69
N LEU A 31 5.22 0.10 -3.44
CA LEU A 31 6.18 -0.87 -2.88
C LEU A 31 5.47 -2.13 -2.40
N GLN A 32 6.16 -3.26 -2.45
CA GLN A 32 5.73 -4.43 -1.69
C GLN A 32 6.21 -4.26 -0.24
N ALA A 33 5.28 -4.17 0.71
CA ALA A 33 5.61 -4.03 2.12
C ALA A 33 4.48 -4.52 3.03
N ASP A 34 4.84 -4.96 4.24
CA ASP A 34 3.91 -5.30 5.30
C ASP A 34 3.55 -4.05 6.11
N ALA A 35 2.26 -3.69 6.15
CA ALA A 35 1.77 -2.52 6.87
C ALA A 35 1.99 -2.60 8.39
N SER A 36 2.24 -3.79 8.96
CA SER A 36 2.60 -3.96 10.37
C SER A 36 4.07 -3.64 10.68
N ARG A 37 4.92 -3.49 9.66
CA ARG A 37 6.37 -3.29 9.76
C ARG A 37 6.88 -2.29 8.72
N LEU A 38 6.34 -1.08 8.77
CA LEU A 38 6.73 0.00 7.87
C LEU A 38 8.05 0.64 8.30
N ASP A 39 9.02 0.72 7.38
CA ASP A 39 10.34 1.33 7.60
C ASP A 39 10.32 2.83 7.27
N TRP A 40 9.35 3.54 7.85
CA TRP A 40 9.23 4.99 7.73
C TRP A 40 9.38 5.61 9.12
N PRO A 41 10.18 6.68 9.28
CA PRO A 41 10.25 7.42 10.53
C PRO A 41 8.87 7.94 10.98
N ASP A 42 8.72 8.20 12.26
CA ASP A 42 7.53 8.88 12.78
C ASP A 42 7.29 10.22 12.08
N ALA A 43 6.01 10.57 11.90
CA ALA A 43 5.58 11.80 11.20
C ALA A 43 6.07 11.93 9.75
N SER A 44 6.39 10.82 9.06
CA SER A 44 6.76 10.82 7.64
C SER A 44 5.61 11.16 6.68
N PHE A 45 4.35 11.14 7.14
CA PHE A 45 3.17 11.36 6.29
C PHE A 45 2.24 12.40 6.90
N ASP A 46 1.80 13.35 6.09
CA ASP A 46 0.75 14.31 6.46
C ASP A 46 -0.64 13.65 6.57
N ALA A 47 -0.87 12.58 5.80
CA ALA A 47 -2.12 11.82 5.78
C ALA A 47 -1.88 10.36 5.38
N VAL A 48 -2.69 9.46 5.92
CA VAL A 48 -2.69 8.03 5.58
C VAL A 48 -4.12 7.60 5.21
N VAL A 49 -4.26 6.93 4.08
CA VAL A 49 -5.55 6.39 3.59
C VAL A 49 -5.35 4.90 3.30
N SER A 50 -6.23 4.06 3.81
CA SER A 50 -6.20 2.62 3.55
C SER A 50 -7.61 2.03 3.58
N ASN A 51 -7.83 1.02 2.73
CA ASN A 51 -8.97 0.14 2.84
C ASN A 51 -8.52 -1.16 3.52
N LEU A 52 -8.60 -1.20 4.85
CA LEU A 52 -8.13 -2.34 5.62
C LEU A 52 -8.97 -3.60 5.35
N PRO A 53 -8.36 -4.80 5.39
CA PRO A 53 -9.10 -6.03 5.17
C PRO A 53 -10.23 -6.17 6.20
N PHE A 54 -11.47 -6.29 5.72
CA PHE A 54 -12.62 -6.61 6.55
C PHE A 54 -12.57 -8.08 7.01
N GLY A 55 -11.81 -8.37 8.07
CA GLY A 55 -11.99 -9.47 9.05
C GLY A 55 -12.36 -10.91 8.60
N ARG A 56 -12.45 -11.24 7.32
CA ARG A 56 -12.77 -12.59 6.85
C ARG A 56 -11.51 -13.44 6.93
N GLN A 57 -11.35 -14.12 8.05
CA GLN A 57 -10.42 -15.22 8.21
C GLN A 57 -10.84 -16.37 7.29
N PHE A 58 -10.12 -16.60 6.20
CA PHE A 58 -10.18 -17.87 5.49
C PHE A 58 -9.28 -18.85 6.24
N LYS A 59 -9.87 -19.89 6.84
CA LYS A 59 -9.07 -21.05 7.26
C LYS A 59 -8.56 -21.70 5.99
N VAL A 60 -7.24 -21.78 5.84
CA VAL A 60 -6.61 -22.60 4.80
C VAL A 60 -7.01 -24.04 5.11
N SER A 61 -7.90 -24.63 4.32
CA SER A 61 -8.19 -26.05 4.36
C SER A 61 -7.05 -26.78 3.65
N SER A 62 -6.28 -27.55 4.40
CA SER A 62 -5.37 -28.55 3.84
C SER A 62 -6.21 -29.71 3.30
N GLU A 63 -6.21 -29.92 1.99
CA GLU A 63 -6.49 -31.23 1.40
C GLU A 63 -5.29 -32.17 1.59
#